data_AF-A0A3P8HKA7-F1
#
_entry.id   AF-A0A3P8HKA7-F1
#
_cell.length_a   1.000
_cell.length_b   1.000
_cell.length_c   1.000
_cell.angle_alpha   90.00
_cell.angle_beta   90.00
_cell.angle_gamma   90.00
#
_symmetry.space_group_name_H-M   'P 1'
#
loop_
_entity.id
_entity.type
_entity.pdbx_description
1 polymer ?
#
loop_
_entity_poly.entity_id
_entity_poly.type
_entity_poly.pdbx_seq_one_letter_code
_entity_poly.pdbx_strand_id
1 'polypeptide(L)' 'MLEYTREGYRVLALAWKPLKATYTKVLRVSRERVEQDLQFLGLLIMENRLKPETTQVIETLRYANIRPVMVTGMFLFH' A
#
# COMPACT_ATOMS: atom_id res chain seq x y z
N MET A 1 2.31 -2.44 14.08
CA MET A 1 2.61 -2.08 12.66
C MET A 1 3.06 -3.30 11.87
N LEU A 2 4.06 -4.05 12.36
CA LEU A 2 4.50 -5.33 11.78
C LEU A 2 3.40 -6.39 11.65
N GLU A 3 2.41 -6.42 12.55
CA GLU A 3 1.26 -7.34 12.45
C GLU A 3 0.38 -7.09 11.22
N TYR A 4 0.16 -5.84 10.82
CA TYR A 4 -0.65 -5.52 9.63
C TYR A 4 0.15 -5.72 8.33
N THR A 5 1.47 -5.50 8.33
CA THR A 5 2.28 -5.68 7.13
C THR A 5 2.51 -7.17 6.81
N ARG A 6 2.47 -8.05 7.81
CA ARG A 6 2.69 -9.51 7.66
C ARG A 6 1.59 -10.25 6.91
N GLU A 7 0.36 -9.76 6.99
CA GLU A 7 -0.81 -10.36 6.33
C GLU A 7 -1.02 -9.84 4.89
N GLY A 8 -0.06 -9.09 4.33
CA GLY A 8 -0.14 -8.57 2.96
C GLY A 8 -1.01 -7.32 2.79
N TYR A 9 -1.43 -6.68 3.89
CA TYR A 9 -2.11 -5.38 3.83
C TYR A 9 -1.16 -4.29 3.35
N ARG A 10 -1.65 -3.44 2.45
CA ARG A 10 -0.91 -2.26 1.98
C ARG A 10 -1.16 -1.12 2.96
N VAL A 11 -0.13 -0.75 3.71
CA VAL A 11 -0.18 0.32 4.71
C VAL A 11 0.46 1.59 4.16
N LEU A 12 -0.25 2.72 4.20
CA LEU A 12 0.27 4.05 3.84
C LEU A 12 0.18 4.98 5.05
N ALA A 13 1.25 5.72 5.34
CA ALA A 13 1.24 6.78 6.35
C ALA A 13 0.80 8.12 5.73
N LEU A 14 -0.11 8.81 6.39
CA LEU A 14 -0.62 10.12 5.96
C LEU A 14 -0.18 11.19 6.95
N ALA A 15 0.38 12.29 6.44
CA ALA A 15 0.78 13.45 7.22
C ALA A 15 0.54 14.73 6.40
N TRP A 16 0.26 15.85 7.08
CA TRP A 16 -0.05 17.12 6.41
C TRP A 16 0.51 18.31 7.20
N LYS A 17 0.66 19.46 6.54
CA LYS A 17 0.91 20.74 7.22
C LYS A 17 0.32 21.91 6.44
N PRO A 18 -0.17 22.96 7.12
CA PRO A 18 -0.66 24.15 6.45
C PRO A 18 0.51 24.97 5.87
N LEU A 19 0.48 25.22 4.56
CA LEU A 19 1.44 26.10 3.90
C LEU A 19 0.88 27.53 3.84
N LYS A 20 1.43 28.44 4.65
CA LYS A 20 1.09 29.87 4.60
C LYS A 20 1.90 30.57 3.49
N ALA A 21 1.56 30.31 2.23
CA ALA A 21 2.22 30.94 1.09
C ALA A 21 1.25 31.11 -0.09
N THR A 22 1.45 32.17 -0.88
CA THR A 22 0.76 32.36 -2.17
C THR A 22 1.14 31.22 -3.12
N TYR A 23 0.23 30.80 -4.00
CA TYR A 23 0.43 29.69 -4.96
C TYR A 23 1.76 29.77 -5.73
N THR A 24 2.14 30.97 -6.19
CA THR A 24 3.41 31.23 -6.89
C THR A 24 4.66 31.03 -6.03
N LYS A 25 4.56 31.25 -4.71
CA LYS A 25 5.65 30.97 -3.77
C LYS A 25 5.76 29.48 -3.50
N VAL A 26 4.64 28.76 -3.36
CA VAL A 26 4.61 27.31 -3.12
C VAL A 26 5.33 26.55 -4.25
N LEU A 27 5.12 26.95 -5.51
CA LEU A 27 5.80 26.34 -6.67
C LEU A 27 7.32 26.53 -6.69
N ARG A 28 7.85 27.51 -5.93
CA ARG A 28 9.29 27.81 -5.84
C ARG A 28 9.94 27.26 -4.57
N VAL A 29 9.15 26.73 -3.64
CA VAL A 29 9.69 26.12 -2.41
C VAL A 29 10.23 24.73 -2.76
N SER A 30 11.42 24.41 -2.26
CA SER A 30 12.04 23.10 -2.47
C SER A 30 11.23 22.00 -1.77
N ARG A 31 11.16 20.82 -2.39
CA ARG A 31 10.35 19.70 -1.90
C ARG A 31 10.77 19.29 -0.49
N GLU A 32 12.06 19.31 -0.20
CA GLU A 32 12.62 18.94 1.10
C GLU A 32 12.01 19.80 2.20
N ARG A 33 11.90 21.11 2.00
CA ARG A 33 11.24 22.00 3.00
C ARG A 33 9.76 21.69 3.18
N VAL A 34 9.07 21.24 2.14
CA VAL A 34 7.64 20.91 2.22
C VAL A 34 7.43 19.58 2.94
N GLU A 35 8.33 18.62 2.80
CA GLU A 35 8.20 17.27 3.38
C GLU A 35 8.68 17.15 4.84
N GLN A 36 9.29 18.20 5.41
CA GLN A 36 9.69 18.25 6.84
C GLN A 36 8.55 18.70 7.77
N ASP A 37 8.62 18.32 9.06
CA ASP A 37 7.72 18.78 10.14
C ASP A 37 6.22 18.64 9.83
N LEU A 38 5.83 17.55 9.15
CA LEU A 38 4.44 17.24 8.87
C LEU A 38 3.74 16.74 10.14
N GLN A 39 2.49 17.17 10.35
CA GLN A 39 1.64 16.61 11.39
C GLN A 39 1.10 15.26 10.92
N PHE A 40 1.43 14.22 11.68
CA PHE A 40 0.92 12.88 11.43
C PHE A 40 -0.61 12.86 11.58
N LEU A 41 -1.29 12.35 10.56
CA LEU A 41 -2.75 12.23 10.54
C LEU A 41 -3.17 10.82 10.92
N GLY A 42 -2.48 9.80 10.40
CA GLY A 42 -2.86 8.40 10.63
C GLY A 42 -2.25 7.43 9.61
N LEU A 43 -2.65 6.17 9.74
CA LEU A 43 -2.34 5.10 8.79
C LEU A 43 -3.59 4.72 8.00
N LEU A 44 -3.44 4.60 6.68
CA LEU A 44 -4.43 3.99 5.80
C LEU A 44 -4.01 2.54 5.55
N ILE A 45 -4.85 1.59 5.97
CA ILE A 45 -4.63 0.16 5.77
C ILE A 45 -5.59 -0.30 4.68
N MET A 46 -5.04 -0.82 3.58
CA MET A 46 -5.81 -1.37 2.47
C MET A 46 -5.60 -2.88 2.40
N GLU A 47 -6.70 -3.62 2.25
CA GLU A 47 -6.71 -5.06 2.06
C GLU A 47 -6.96 -5.39 0.59
N ASN A 48 -6.06 -6.15 -0.03
CA ASN A 48 -6.36 -6.79 -1.31
C ASN A 48 -7.17 -8.07 -1.04
N ARG A 49 -8.49 -7.92 -0.85
CA ARG A 49 -9.36 -9.07 -0.64
C ARG A 49 -9.38 -9.94 -1.90
N LEU A 50 -9.01 -11.21 -1.75
CA LEU A 50 -9.19 -12.20 -2.80
C LEU A 50 -10.69 -12.36 -3.10
N LYS A 51 -11.02 -12.66 -4.36
CA LYS A 51 -12.40 -13.03 -4.70
C LYS A 51 -12.76 -14.29 -3.91
N PRO A 52 -13.98 -14.39 -3.35
CA PRO A 52 -14.37 -15.52 -2.49
C PRO A 52 -14.25 -16.87 -3.20
N GLU A 53 -14.44 -16.88 -4.53
CA GLU A 53 -14.34 -18.09 -5.37
C GLU A 53 -12.90 -18.57 -5.55
N THR A 54 -11.89 -17.71 -5.36
CA THR A 54 -10.48 -18.03 -5.58
C THR A 54 -9.99 -19.13 -4.63
N THR A 55 -10.43 -19.13 -3.38
CA THR A 55 -10.05 -20.14 -2.39
C THR A 55 -10.52 -21.53 -2.80
N GLN A 56 -11.80 -21.66 -3.18
CA GLN A 56 -12.40 -22.94 -3.59
C GLN A 56 -11.76 -23.50 -4.86
N VAL A 57 -11.43 -22.64 -5.83
CA VAL A 57 -10.77 -23.05 -7.07
C VAL A 57 -9.34 -23.55 -6.79
N ILE A 58 -8.58 -22.87 -5.92
CA ILE A 58 -7.23 -23.31 -5.54
C ILE A 58 -7.27 -24.66 -4.81
N GLU A 59 -8.22 -24.87 -3.90
CA GLU A 59 -8.41 -26.14 -3.21
C GLU A 59 -8.76 -27.27 -4.18
N THR A 60 -9.65 -27.01 -5.14
CA THR A 60 -10.03 -27.99 -6.18
C THR A 60 -8.83 -28.37 -7.05
N LEU A 61 -8.02 -27.39 -7.46
CA LEU A 61 -6.80 -27.64 -8.24
C LEU A 61 -5.78 -28.46 -7.45
N ARG A 62 -5.59 -28.15 -6.15
CA ARG A 62 -4.72 -28.94 -5.25
C ARG A 62 -5.22 -30.37 -5.07
N TYR A 63 -6.53 -30.57 -4.90
CA TYR A 63 -7.15 -31.90 -4.78
C TYR A 63 -6.98 -32.72 -6.06
N ALA A 64 -7.08 -32.07 -7.22
CA ALA A 64 -6.81 -32.67 -8.53
C ALA A 64 -5.31 -32.88 -8.83
N ASN A 65 -4.42 -32.66 -7.86
CA ASN A 65 -2.97 -32.77 -7.99
C ASN A 65 -2.36 -31.83 -9.05
N ILE A 66 -3.06 -30.74 -9.38
CA ILE A 66 -2.59 -29.68 -10.27
C ILE A 66 -1.90 -28.62 -9.42
N ARG A 67 -0.63 -28.35 -9.69
CA ARG A 67 0.14 -27.32 -8.97
C ARG A 67 -0.32 -25.92 -9.39
N PRO A 68 -0.97 -25.13 -8.51
CA PRO A 68 -1.28 -23.73 -8.83
C PRO A 68 0.00 -22.91 -8.73
N VAL A 69 0.38 -22.24 -9.83
CA VAL A 69 1.54 -21.33 -9.87
C VAL A 69 1.00 -19.91 -10.05
N MET A 70 1.41 -19.00 -9.16
CA MET A 70 1.11 -17.59 -9.29
C MET A 70 2.13 -16.94 -10.22
N VAL A 71 1.67 -16.40 -11.35
CA VAL A 71 2.49 -15.64 -12.29
C VAL A 71 2.06 -14.19 -12.19
N THR A 72 2.86 -13.37 -11.51
CA THR A 72 2.58 -11.94 -11.31
C THR A 72 3.70 -11.12 -11.92
N GLY A 73 3.36 -10.11 -12.74
CA GLY A 73 4.32 -9.14 -13.30
C GLY A 73 4.63 -7.95 -12.37
N MET A 74 4.22 -8.02 -11.11
CA MET A 74 4.45 -6.96 -10.12
C MET A 74 5.82 -7.17 -9.47
N PHE A 75 6.53 -6.08 -9.14
CA PHE A 75 7.81 -6.17 -8.43
C PHE A 75 7.65 -6.99 -7.15
N LEU A 76 8.40 -8.08 -7.06
CA LEU A 76 8.59 -8.84 -5.83
C LEU A 76 9.42 -7.96 -4.89
N PHE A 77 8.91 -7.61 -3.71
CA PHE A 77 9.64 -6.83 -2.72
C PHE A 77 10.93 -7.56 -2.30
N HIS A 78 12.06 -6.83 -2.26
CA HIS A 78 13.25 -7.16 -1.46
C HIS A 78 13.22 -6.31 -0.19
#